data_AF-A0A3L7XDI9-F1
#
_entry.id   AF-A0A3L7XDI9-F1
#
_cell.length_a   1.000
_cell.length_b   1.000
_cell.length_c   1.000
_cell.angle_alpha   90.00
_cell.angle_beta   90.00
_cell.angle_gamma   90.00
#
_symmetry.space_group_name_H-M   'P 1'
#
loop_
_entity.id
_entity.type
_entity.pdbx_description
1 polymer ?
#
loop_
_entity_poly.entity_id
_entity_poly.type
_entity_poly.pdbx_seq_one_letter_code
_entity_poly.pdbx_strand_id
1 'polypeptide(L)'
;MAAGYYEYSPLLFETAGLTWDGPNVHELQQQVFPDFHHHTDLVESGRFVDFLPTAAADAFSVRGTAAEVAAQLVDVLSLGVTFDIVVMQPVPNPPPPGGSIPDFMERMAREVLPAVRARLA
;
A
#
# COMPACT_ATOMS: atom_id res chain seq x y z
N MET A 1 1.07 -17.72 5.18
CA MET A 1 1.72 -16.42 5.33
C MET A 1 0.99 -15.45 4.40
N ALA A 2 -0.04 -14.76 4.90
CA ALA A 2 -0.88 -13.82 4.14
C ALA A 2 -0.28 -12.41 4.06
N ALA A 3 0.11 -11.97 2.86
CA ALA A 3 0.07 -10.62 2.24
C ALA A 3 0.27 -9.29 3.04
N GLY A 4 0.58 -9.29 4.33
CA GLY A 4 1.00 -8.11 5.12
C GLY A 4 2.44 -8.24 5.63
N TYR A 5 3.23 -9.12 5.01
CA TYR A 5 4.56 -9.49 5.48
C TYR A 5 5.61 -8.47 5.03
N TYR A 6 6.07 -7.64 5.96
CA TYR A 6 7.46 -7.17 6.04
C TYR A 6 8.11 -6.74 4.70
N GLU A 7 7.67 -5.64 4.09
CA GLU A 7 8.46 -5.01 3.03
C GLU A 7 9.75 -4.32 3.55
N TYR A 8 9.99 -4.43 4.87
CA TYR A 8 11.23 -4.03 5.54
C TYR A 8 12.16 -5.22 5.82
N SER A 9 12.20 -6.22 4.93
CA SER A 9 13.36 -7.10 4.96
C SER A 9 14.57 -6.28 4.49
N PRO A 10 15.73 -6.33 5.17
CA PRO A 10 16.94 -5.65 4.71
C PRO A 10 17.25 -5.93 3.23
N LEU A 11 16.90 -7.13 2.75
CA LEU A 11 17.04 -7.53 1.35
C LEU A 11 16.17 -6.71 0.38
N LEU A 12 14.91 -6.42 0.73
CA LEU A 12 14.02 -5.61 -0.13
C LEU A 12 14.48 -4.16 -0.19
N PHE A 13 14.89 -3.61 0.97
CA PHE A 13 15.45 -2.27 1.04
C PHE A 13 16.75 -2.18 0.23
N GLU A 14 17.66 -3.13 0.38
CA GLU A 14 18.88 -3.22 -0.43
C GLU A 14 18.57 -3.31 -1.93
N THR A 15 17.60 -4.14 -2.32
CA THR A 15 17.16 -4.28 -3.72
C THR A 15 16.62 -2.96 -4.28
N ALA A 16 15.93 -2.17 -3.46
CA ALA A 16 15.43 -0.84 -3.80
C ALA A 16 16.49 0.28 -3.67
N GLY A 17 17.72 -0.03 -3.25
CA GLY A 17 18.76 0.95 -2.99
C GLY A 17 18.50 1.84 -1.76
N LEU A 18 17.68 1.36 -0.83
CA LEU A 18 17.27 2.04 0.39
C LEU A 18 18.03 1.47 1.60
N THR A 19 18.20 2.30 2.63
CA THR A 19 18.78 1.89 3.92
C THR A 19 17.71 1.96 5.00
N TRP A 20 17.63 0.94 5.85
CA TRP A 20 16.83 0.97 7.06
C TRP A 20 17.64 1.60 8.19
N ASP A 21 17.26 2.80 8.61
CA ASP A 21 17.93 3.60 9.66
C ASP A 21 17.08 3.76 10.94
N GLY A 22 15.98 3.00 11.03
CA GLY A 22 15.07 3.01 12.17
C GLY A 22 15.32 1.93 13.23
N PRO A 23 14.41 1.84 14.23
CA PRO A 23 14.43 0.80 15.24
C PRO A 23 14.37 -0.61 14.65
N ASN A 24 14.65 -1.63 15.46
CA ASN A 24 14.53 -3.01 15.00
C ASN A 24 13.07 -3.32 14.58
N VAL A 25 12.86 -3.93 13.42
CA VAL A 25 11.52 -4.23 12.89
C VAL A 25 10.69 -5.10 13.84
N HIS A 26 11.31 -6.02 14.57
CA HIS A 26 10.63 -6.87 15.54
C HIS A 26 10.22 -6.11 16.80
N GLU A 27 10.96 -5.07 17.19
CA GLU A 27 10.59 -4.18 18.29
C GLU A 27 9.44 -3.26 17.91
N LEU A 28 9.39 -2.78 16.66
CA LEU A 28 8.26 -2.00 16.14
C LEU A 28 6.96 -2.81 16.11
N GLN A 29 7.04 -4.08 15.71
CA GLN A 29 5.85 -4.93 15.62
C GLN A 29 5.18 -5.23 16.95
N GLN A 30 5.95 -5.26 18.02
CA GLN A 30 5.39 -5.44 19.36
C GLN A 30 4.53 -4.24 19.81
N GLN A 31 4.59 -3.12 19.08
CA GLN A 31 3.87 -1.89 19.40
C GLN A 31 2.55 -1.74 18.63
N VAL A 32 2.26 -2.62 17.66
CA VAL A 32 1.08 -2.51 16.78
C VAL A 32 0.30 -3.83 16.79
N PHE A 33 -1.00 -3.77 17.12
CA PHE A 33 -1.87 -4.95 17.17
C PHE A 33 -3.03 -4.86 16.16
N PRO A 34 -3.37 -5.96 15.45
CA PRO A 34 -2.65 -7.24 15.39
C PRO A 34 -1.41 -7.18 14.48
N ASP A 35 -1.36 -6.22 13.56
CA ASP A 35 -0.20 -5.79 12.78
C ASP A 35 -0.49 -4.42 12.12
N PHE A 36 0.45 -3.89 11.33
CA PHE A 36 0.33 -2.60 10.65
C PHE A 36 -0.84 -2.48 9.67
N HIS A 37 -1.18 -3.56 8.94
CA HIS A 37 -2.16 -3.55 7.85
C HIS A 37 -3.59 -3.81 8.34
N HIS A 38 -3.70 -4.51 9.45
CA HIS A 38 -4.97 -4.85 10.08
C HIS A 38 -5.28 -3.97 11.29
N HIS A 39 -4.40 -3.00 11.61
CA HIS A 39 -4.65 -2.00 12.64
C HIS A 39 -5.95 -1.26 12.31
N THR A 40 -6.79 -1.01 13.32
CA THR A 40 -8.09 -0.37 13.09
C THR A 40 -7.96 1.08 12.63
N ASP A 41 -6.86 1.73 13.02
CA ASP A 41 -6.44 3.05 12.57
C ASP A 41 -5.11 2.93 11.80
N LEU A 42 -5.19 2.90 10.46
CA LEU A 42 -4.01 2.79 9.60
C LEU A 42 -3.09 4.02 9.66
N VAL A 43 -3.62 5.18 10.05
CA VAL A 43 -2.81 6.40 10.22
C VAL A 43 -1.98 6.28 11.48
N GLU A 44 -2.58 5.79 12.57
CA GLU A 44 -1.85 5.52 13.81
C GLU A 44 -0.74 4.48 13.60
N SER A 45 -1.04 3.35 12.96
CA SER A 45 -0.01 2.33 12.69
C SER A 45 1.08 2.86 11.76
N GLY A 46 0.73 3.66 10.75
CA GLY A 46 1.68 4.26 9.82
C GLY A 46 2.70 5.19 10.49
N ARG A 47 2.33 5.88 11.58
CA ARG A 47 3.24 6.81 12.29
C ARG A 47 4.46 6.14 12.89
N PHE A 48 4.41 4.84 13.18
CA PHE A 48 5.56 4.10 13.70
C PHE A 48 6.71 3.99 12.69
N VAL A 49 6.46 4.28 11.41
CA VAL A 49 7.48 4.29 10.35
C VAL A 49 7.71 5.68 9.74
N ASP A 50 7.29 6.76 10.41
CA ASP A 50 7.48 8.15 9.97
C ASP A 50 8.95 8.58 9.81
N PHE A 51 9.89 7.81 10.38
CA PHE A 51 11.32 8.02 10.18
C PHE A 51 11.77 7.67 8.76
N LEU A 52 11.00 6.87 8.03
CA LEU A 52 11.33 6.51 6.66
C LEU A 52 11.12 7.68 5.70
N PRO A 53 12.00 7.85 4.70
CA PRO A 53 11.79 8.88 3.68
C PRO A 53 10.61 8.53 2.78
N THR A 54 9.99 9.54 2.16
CA THR A 54 8.93 9.35 1.15
C THR A 54 9.37 8.41 0.02
N ALA A 55 10.65 8.43 -0.35
CA ALA A 55 11.22 7.52 -1.35
C ALA A 55 11.00 6.03 -1.01
N ALA A 56 10.95 5.66 0.29
CA ALA A 56 10.62 4.31 0.70
C ALA A 56 9.16 3.97 0.39
N ALA A 57 8.23 4.89 0.65
CA ALA A 57 6.83 4.70 0.27
C ALA A 57 6.67 4.61 -1.26
N ASP A 58 7.37 5.47 -2.02
CA ASP A 58 7.29 5.49 -3.48
C ASP A 58 7.87 4.20 -4.13
N ALA A 59 8.81 3.52 -3.46
CA ALA A 59 9.41 2.28 -3.95
C ALA A 59 8.50 1.05 -3.83
N PHE A 60 7.60 1.04 -2.85
CA PHE A 60 6.80 -0.13 -2.49
C PHE A 60 5.28 0.08 -2.59
N SER A 61 4.80 1.31 -2.76
CA SER A 61 3.38 1.62 -2.80
C SER A 61 3.00 2.50 -3.99
N VAL A 62 1.77 2.32 -4.48
CA VAL A 62 1.12 3.29 -5.36
C VAL A 62 0.32 4.28 -4.50
N ARG A 63 0.50 5.59 -4.73
CA ARG A 63 -0.16 6.62 -3.90
C ARG A 63 -0.48 7.88 -4.68
N GLY A 64 -1.32 8.72 -4.07
CA GLY A 64 -1.77 10.00 -4.62
C GLY A 64 -3.26 10.01 -4.93
N THR A 65 -3.64 10.78 -5.94
CA THR A 65 -5.00 10.83 -6.49
C THR A 65 -5.36 9.53 -7.21
N ALA A 66 -6.65 9.31 -7.47
CA ALA A 66 -7.11 8.12 -8.21
C ALA A 66 -6.47 8.02 -9.62
N ALA A 67 -6.25 9.15 -10.29
CA ALA A 67 -5.60 9.19 -11.59
C ALA A 67 -4.12 8.80 -11.54
N GLU A 68 -3.39 9.26 -10.52
CA GLU A 68 -1.99 8.91 -10.28
C GLU A 68 -1.83 7.44 -9.91
N VAL A 69 -2.69 6.92 -9.03
CA VAL A 69 -2.71 5.50 -8.66
C VAL A 69 -3.02 4.63 -9.90
N ALA A 70 -3.99 5.02 -10.73
CA ALA A 70 -4.30 4.30 -11.96
C ALA A 70 -3.13 4.30 -12.95
N ALA A 71 -2.38 5.40 -13.07
CA ALA A 71 -1.19 5.46 -13.91
C ALA A 71 -0.09 4.52 -13.39
N GLN A 72 0.25 4.60 -12.11
CA GLN A 72 1.28 3.75 -11.49
C GLN A 72 0.93 2.26 -11.59
N LEU A 73 -0.35 1.89 -11.42
CA LEU A 73 -0.79 0.51 -11.60
C LEU A 73 -0.61 0.01 -13.03
N VAL A 74 -0.88 0.85 -14.03
CA VAL A 74 -0.64 0.49 -15.44
C VAL A 74 0.84 0.28 -15.68
N ASP A 75 1.71 1.13 -15.14
CA ASP A 75 3.16 0.98 -15.26
C ASP A 75 3.63 -0.36 -14.69
N VAL A 76 3.18 -0.72 -13.49
CA VAL A 76 3.54 -2.00 -12.83
C VAL A 76 3.00 -3.20 -13.60
N LEU A 77 1.73 -3.16 -14.01
CA LEU A 77 1.08 -4.28 -14.70
C LEU A 77 1.60 -4.47 -16.14
N SER A 78 2.30 -3.47 -16.68
CA SER A 78 2.93 -3.53 -18.00
C SER A 78 4.36 -4.08 -17.99
N LEU A 79 4.91 -4.46 -16.82
CA LEU A 79 6.28 -4.98 -16.68
C LEU A 79 6.51 -6.38 -17.30
N GLY A 80 5.50 -6.97 -17.95
CA GLY A 80 5.61 -8.30 -18.57
C GLY A 80 5.56 -9.47 -17.58
N VAL A 81 5.27 -9.18 -16.31
CA VAL A 81 5.00 -10.20 -15.29
C VAL A 81 3.52 -10.62 -15.39
N THR A 82 3.25 -11.92 -15.41
CA THR A 82 1.88 -12.42 -15.40
C THR A 82 1.34 -12.40 -13.98
N PHE A 83 0.21 -11.72 -13.78
CA PHE A 83 -0.51 -11.67 -12.52
C PHE A 83 -1.86 -12.38 -12.66
N ASP A 84 -2.12 -13.39 -11.82
CA ASP A 84 -3.44 -14.01 -11.76
C ASP A 84 -4.42 -13.15 -10.95
N ILE A 85 -3.94 -12.54 -9.87
CA ILE A 85 -4.74 -11.73 -8.94
C ILE A 85 -3.90 -10.55 -8.45
N VAL A 86 -4.49 -9.36 -8.48
CA VAL A 86 -3.94 -8.14 -7.86
C VAL A 86 -4.81 -7.79 -6.66
N VAL A 87 -4.20 -7.69 -5.47
CA VAL A 87 -4.88 -7.32 -4.24
C VAL A 87 -4.32 -5.97 -3.77
N MET A 88 -5.19 -4.98 -3.64
CA MET A 88 -4.81 -3.67 -3.12
C MET A 88 -4.81 -3.72 -1.60
N GLN A 89 -3.67 -3.44 -0.97
CA GLN A 89 -3.50 -3.41 0.49
C GLN A 89 -2.74 -2.15 0.92
N PRO A 90 -2.91 -1.68 2.18
CA PRO A 90 -3.94 -2.10 3.13
C PRO A 90 -5.34 -1.64 2.69
N VAL A 91 -6.38 -2.46 2.93
CA VAL A 91 -7.78 -2.04 2.77
C VAL A 91 -8.24 -1.39 4.08
N PRO A 92 -8.55 -0.08 4.10
CA PRO A 92 -9.07 0.56 5.30
C PRO A 92 -10.36 -0.09 5.76
N ASN A 93 -10.61 -0.06 7.07
CA ASN A 93 -11.92 -0.48 7.59
C ASN A 93 -13.03 0.34 6.89
N PRO A 94 -14.10 -0.32 6.42
CA PRO A 94 -15.18 0.37 5.76
C PRO A 94 -15.81 1.36 6.76
N PRO A 95 -16.07 2.62 6.34
CA PRO A 95 -16.78 3.54 7.19
C PRO A 95 -18.22 3.06 7.43
N PRO A 96 -18.92 3.59 8.45
CA PRO A 96 -20.34 3.34 8.62
C PRO A 96 -21.13 3.67 7.33
N PRO A 97 -22.17 2.90 6.99
CA PRO A 97 -22.99 3.18 5.81
C PRO A 97 -23.59 4.59 5.83
N GLY A 98 -23.75 5.20 4.65
CA GLY A 98 -24.40 6.51 4.50
C GLY A 98 -23.46 7.71 4.54
N GLY A 99 -22.15 7.49 4.40
CA GLY A 99 -21.17 8.58 4.20
C GLY A 99 -21.46 9.39 2.92
N SER A 100 -21.15 10.69 2.95
CA SER A 100 -21.31 11.60 1.81
C SER A 100 -20.11 11.63 0.88
N ILE A 101 -19.01 10.98 1.25
CA ILE A 101 -17.75 10.95 0.50
C ILE A 101 -17.48 9.49 0.12
N PRO A 102 -17.11 9.20 -1.14
CA PRO A 102 -16.76 7.85 -1.55
C PRO A 102 -15.63 7.28 -0.70
N ASP A 103 -15.85 6.08 -0.16
CA ASP A 103 -14.83 5.35 0.60
C ASP A 103 -13.73 4.78 -0.32
N PHE A 104 -12.73 4.13 0.29
CA PHE A 104 -11.63 3.53 -0.46
C PHE A 104 -12.12 2.55 -1.54
N MET A 105 -13.03 1.64 -1.19
CA MET A 105 -13.53 0.62 -2.11
C MET A 105 -14.35 1.25 -3.23
N GLU A 106 -15.17 2.25 -2.91
CA GLU A 106 -15.96 2.99 -3.89
C GLU A 106 -15.07 3.76 -4.87
N ARG A 107 -14.01 4.43 -4.40
CA ARG A 107 -13.04 5.13 -5.26
C ARG A 107 -12.29 4.16 -6.16
N MET A 108 -11.81 3.04 -5.60
CA MET A 108 -11.13 2.02 -6.40
C MET A 108 -12.04 1.48 -7.51
N ALA A 109 -13.30 1.18 -7.19
CA ALA A 109 -14.26 0.65 -8.15
C ALA A 109 -14.70 1.66 -9.21
N ARG A 110 -14.88 2.94 -8.84
CA ARG A 110 -15.44 3.98 -9.72
C ARG A 110 -14.37 4.71 -10.53
N GLU A 111 -13.20 4.94 -9.96
CA GLU A 111 -12.21 5.88 -10.51
C GLU A 111 -10.94 5.15 -10.97
N VAL A 112 -10.43 4.19 -10.20
CA VAL A 112 -9.12 3.58 -10.46
C VAL A 112 -9.22 2.37 -11.40
N LEU A 113 -9.93 1.32 -11.00
CA LEU A 113 -9.97 0.05 -11.74
C LEU A 113 -10.50 0.18 -13.17
N PRO A 114 -11.55 0.99 -13.46
CA PRO A 114 -11.98 1.21 -14.84
C PRO A 114 -10.91 1.87 -15.70
N ALA A 115 -10.19 2.85 -15.16
CA ALA A 115 -9.12 3.54 -15.88
C ALA A 115 -7.94 2.62 -16.18
N VAL A 116 -7.55 1.76 -15.22
CA VAL A 116 -6.52 0.73 -15.41
C VAL A 116 -6.93 -0.24 -16.52
N ARG A 117 -8.15 -0.80 -16.45
CA ARG A 117 -8.66 -1.74 -17.46
C ARG A 117 -8.67 -1.14 -18.86
N ALA A 118 -9.10 0.12 -18.99
CA ALA A 118 -9.15 0.79 -20.28
C ALA A 118 -7.76 1.04 -20.91
N ARG A 119 -6.71 1.11 -20.09
CA ARG A 119 -5.32 1.37 -20.55
C ARG A 119 -4.53 0.09 -20.81
N LEU A 120 -4.95 -1.04 -20.22
CA LEU A 120 -4.32 -2.35 -20.41
C LEU A 120 -5.01 -3.21 -21.50
N ALA A 121 -6.19 -2.79 -21.98
CA ALA A 121 -6.91 -3.42 -23.08
C ALA A 121 -6.33 -3.02 -24.44
#